data_AF-A0A3D3VCQ0-F1
#
_entry.id   AF-A0A3D3VCQ0-F1
#
_cell.length_a   1.000
_cell.length_b   1.000
_cell.length_c   1.000
_cell.angle_alpha   90.00
_cell.angle_beta   90.00
_cell.angle_gamma   90.00
#
_symmetry.space_group_name_H-M   'P 1'
#
loop_
_entity.id
_entity.type
_entity.pdbx_description
1 polymer ?
#
loop_
_entity_poly.entity_id
_entity_poly.type
_entity_poly.pdbx_seq_one_letter_code
_entity_poly.pdbx_strand_id
1 'polypeptide(L)' 'MSGTTENTEVRSGPLVGLKVVELAGIGPGPFAAMLLADLGADVIKIDRPADAGLGVPRGAEFDLATRSRPSVAVDLK' A
#
# COMPACT_ATOMS: atom_id res chain seq x y z
N MET A 1 -5.95 -22.41 -25.57
CA MET A 1 -6.90 -21.70 -24.69
C MET A 1 -6.34 -21.76 -23.28
N SER A 2 -5.57 -20.75 -22.87
CA SER A 2 -5.02 -20.67 -21.50
C SER A 2 -5.68 -19.46 -20.85
N GLY A 3 -6.70 -19.70 -20.05
CA GLY A 3 -7.38 -18.66 -19.27
C GLY A 3 -6.48 -18.24 -18.12
N THR A 4 -6.19 -16.94 -18.05
CA THR A 4 -5.57 -16.31 -16.89
C THR A 4 -6.57 -16.37 -15.74
N THR A 5 -6.27 -17.13 -14.70
CA THR A 5 -7.04 -17.16 -13.45
C THR A 5 -6.90 -15.79 -12.79
N GLU A 6 -7.91 -14.93 -12.90
CA GLU A 6 -8.06 -13.78 -11.99
C GLU A 6 -8.36 -14.35 -10.60
N ASN A 7 -7.37 -14.25 -9.71
CA ASN A 7 -7.57 -14.55 -8.30
C ASN A 7 -8.33 -13.37 -7.67
N THR A 8 -9.64 -13.31 -7.87
CA THR A 8 -10.50 -12.31 -7.25
C THR A 8 -10.70 -12.68 -5.79
N GLU A 9 -9.73 -12.33 -4.94
CA GLU A 9 -9.96 -12.38 -3.51
C GLU A 9 -11.15 -11.48 -3.17
N VAL A 10 -12.16 -12.08 -2.54
CA VAL A 10 -13.36 -11.36 -2.10
C VAL A 10 -12.94 -10.50 -0.91
N ARG A 11 -12.63 -9.22 -1.20
CA ARG A 11 -12.40 -8.22 -0.16
C ARG A 11 -13.73 -7.94 0.56
N SER A 12 -13.65 -7.70 1.87
CA SER A 12 -14.81 -7.39 2.72
C SER A 12 -14.55 -6.09 3.48
N GLY A 13 -15.62 -5.41 3.88
CA GLY A 13 -15.54 -4.14 4.61
C GLY A 13 -16.29 -3.01 3.90
N PRO A 14 -16.44 -1.86 4.57
CA PRO A 14 -17.25 -0.75 4.07
C PRO A 14 -16.65 -0.02 2.85
N LEU A 15 -15.36 -0.22 2.54
CA LEU A 15 -14.68 0.46 1.44
C LEU A 15 -14.41 -0.45 0.23
N VAL A 16 -15.04 -1.63 0.18
CA VAL A 16 -14.94 -2.53 -0.96
C VAL A 16 -15.33 -1.83 -2.26
N GLY A 17 -14.51 -2.01 -3.29
CA GLY A 17 -14.69 -1.39 -4.61
C GLY A 17 -13.95 -0.07 -4.78
N LEU A 18 -13.43 0.54 -3.71
CA LEU A 18 -12.56 1.71 -3.82
C LEU A 18 -11.13 1.29 -4.18
N LYS A 19 -10.51 2.04 -5.09
CA LYS A 19 -9.09 1.92 -5.44
C LYS A 19 -8.36 3.18 -5.01
N VAL A 20 -7.23 3.02 -4.31
CA VAL A 20 -6.46 4.10 -3.70
C VAL A 20 -4.99 3.93 -4.05
N VAL A 21 -4.37 5.02 -4.48
CA VAL A 21 -2.92 5.09 -4.67
C VAL A 21 -2.34 5.90 -3.52
N GLU A 22 -1.48 5.29 -2.71
CA GLU A 22 -0.71 5.99 -1.68
C GLU A 22 0.66 6.37 -2.24
N LEU A 23 1.02 7.65 -2.15
CA LEU A 23 2.41 8.09 -2.39
C LEU A 23 3.21 8.00 -1.09
N ALA A 24 4.36 7.33 -1.13
CA ALA A 24 5.15 7.10 0.06
C ALA A 24 5.54 8.39 0.80
N GLY A 25 5.15 8.46 2.08
CA GLY A 25 5.45 9.56 2.99
C GLY A 25 5.73 9.06 4.41
N ILE A 26 5.76 9.97 5.38
CA ILE A 26 5.98 9.67 6.79
C ILE A 26 4.79 10.18 7.62
N GLY A 27 4.39 9.43 8.64
CA GLY A 27 3.41 9.86 9.63
C GLY A 27 1.95 9.63 9.20
N PRO A 28 1.11 10.68 9.08
CA PRO A 28 -0.34 10.51 8.95
C PRO A 28 -0.79 9.89 7.62
N GLY A 29 -0.04 10.09 6.53
CA GLY A 29 -0.37 9.54 5.20
C GLY A 29 -0.37 8.00 5.18
N PRO A 30 0.75 7.33 5.51
CA PRO A 30 0.80 5.89 5.62
C PRO A 30 -0.21 5.30 6.60
N PHE A 31 -0.50 6.01 7.70
CA PHE A 31 -1.51 5.60 8.67
C PHE A 31 -2.94 5.65 8.10
N ALA A 32 -3.28 6.71 7.36
CA ALA A 32 -4.58 6.81 6.69
C ALA A 32 -4.74 5.71 5.63
N ALA A 33 -3.73 5.51 4.77
CA ALA A 33 -3.75 4.46 3.76
C ALA A 33 -3.91 3.05 4.36
N MET A 34 -3.31 2.82 5.52
CA MET A 34 -3.46 1.57 6.28
C MET A 34 -4.90 1.34 6.71
N LEU A 35 -5.55 2.35 7.29
CA LEU A 35 -6.94 2.25 7.71
C LEU A 35 -7.88 2.02 6.52
N LEU A 36 -7.61 2.64 5.37
CA LEU A 36 -8.41 2.41 4.16
C LEU A 36 -8.29 0.96 3.69
N ALA A 37 -7.07 0.40 3.68
CA ALA A 37 -6.82 -0.99 3.33
C ALA A 37 -7.50 -1.97 4.31
N ASP A 38 -7.37 -1.70 5.62
CA ASP A 38 -8.00 -2.52 6.67
C ASP A 38 -9.54 -2.51 6.58
N LEU A 39 -10.14 -1.44 6.04
CA LEU A 39 -11.58 -1.31 5.79
C LEU A 39 -12.02 -1.88 4.42
N GLY A 40 -11.13 -2.54 3.69
CA GLY A 40 -11.43 -3.29 2.47
C GLY A 40 -11.15 -2.54 1.15
N ALA A 41 -10.54 -1.36 1.19
CA ALA A 41 -10.13 -0.67 -0.02
C ALA A 41 -8.96 -1.38 -0.73
N ASP A 42 -8.86 -1.19 -2.04
CA ASP A 42 -7.71 -1.61 -2.83
C ASP A 42 -6.62 -0.55 -2.88
N VAL A 43 -5.66 -0.70 -1.98
CA VAL A 43 -4.58 0.26 -1.79
C VAL A 43 -3.28 -0.30 -2.36
N ILE A 44 -2.64 0.47 -3.24
CA ILE A 44 -1.26 0.23 -3.68
C ILE A 44 -0.39 1.40 -3.22
N LYS A 45 0.72 1.08 -2.55
CA LYS A 45 1.72 2.07 -2.15
C LYS A 45 2.76 2.23 -3.25
N ILE A 46 3.03 3.46 -3.65
CA ILE A 46 4.08 3.83 -4.59
C ILE A 46 5.28 4.34 -3.79
N ASP A 47 6.35 3.57 -3.82
CA ASP A 47 7.62 3.88 -3.20
C ASP A 47 8.58 4.57 -4.17
N ARG A 48 9.54 5.30 -3.59
CA ARG A 48 10.67 5.85 -4.33
C ARG A 48 11.69 4.73 -4.59
N PRO A 49 12.33 4.67 -5.76
CA PRO A 49 13.39 3.69 -6.04
C PRO A 49 14.59 3.80 -5.11
N ALA A 50 14.83 5.01 -4.57
CA ALA A 50 15.86 5.26 -3.58
C ALA A 50 15.24 5.79 -2.28
N ASP A 51 15.81 5.36 -1.16
CA ASP A 51 15.46 5.88 0.16
C ASP A 51 15.71 7.40 0.22
N ALA A 52 14.80 8.11 0.88
CA ALA A 52 14.84 9.57 0.95
C ALA A 52 15.77 10.12 2.04
N GLY A 53 16.35 9.26 2.86
CA GLY A 53 17.13 9.62 4.05
C GLY A 53 16.29 10.33 5.11
N LEU A 54 14.98 10.09 5.16
CA LEU A 54 14.05 10.79 6.05
C LEU A 54 13.64 9.90 7.23
N GLY A 55 13.62 10.48 8.44
CA GLY A 55 13.21 9.79 9.66
C GLY A 55 14.36 9.02 10.34
N VAL A 56 13.99 8.09 11.22
CA VAL A 56 14.94 7.23 11.95
C VAL A 56 15.01 5.87 11.23
N PRO A 57 16.21 5.38 10.86
CA PRO A 57 16.37 4.07 10.26
C PRO A 57 15.76 2.98 11.14
N ARG A 58 14.84 2.21 10.56
CA ARG A 58 14.16 1.08 11.21
C ARG A 58 14.07 -0.05 10.19
N GLY A 59 14.19 -1.28 10.67
CA GLY A 59 13.91 -2.46 9.85
C GLY A 59 12.47 -2.45 9.34
N ALA A 60 12.24 -3.00 8.15
CA ALA A 60 10.92 -3.05 7.52
C ALA A 60 9.90 -3.83 8.37
N GLU A 61 10.36 -4.80 9.16
CA GLU A 61 9.57 -5.55 10.12
C GLU A 61 8.92 -4.68 11.20
N PHE A 62 9.45 -3.49 11.44
CA PHE A 62 8.91 -2.53 12.40
C PHE A 62 7.99 -1.48 11.76
N ASP A 63 7.82 -1.49 10.43
CA ASP A 63 6.92 -0.58 9.72
C ASP A 63 5.49 -1.15 9.66
N LEU A 64 4.85 -1.19 10.83
CA LEU A 64 3.49 -1.70 10.99
C LEU A 64 2.44 -0.92 10.18
N ALA A 65 2.78 0.29 9.74
CA ALA A 65 1.89 1.14 8.96
C ALA A 65 1.78 0.69 7.51
N THR A 66 2.60 -0.24 7.03
CA THR A 66 2.57 -0.74 5.64
C THR A 66 1.79 -2.04 5.46
N ARG A 67 1.26 -2.62 6.54
CA ARG A 67 0.44 -3.85 6.45
C ARG A 67 -0.79 -3.67 5.58
N SER A 68 -1.38 -4.80 5.20
CA SER A 68 -2.65 -4.91 4.47
C SER A 68 -2.65 -4.28 3.07
N ARG A 69 -1.52 -3.76 2.60
CA ARG A 69 -1.37 -3.22 1.26
C ARG A 69 0.00 -3.53 0.65
N PRO A 70 0.06 -3.99 -0.61
CA PRO A 70 1.32 -4.16 -1.31
C PRO A 70 1.96 -2.81 -1.64
N SER A 71 3.27 -2.83 -1.93
CA SER A 71 4.00 -1.67 -2.45
C SER A 71 4.80 -1.99 -3.70
N VAL A 72 5.03 -0.96 -4.51
CA VAL A 72 5.86 -1.01 -5.71
C VAL A 72 6.70 0.27 -5.81
N ALA A 73 7.98 0.12 -6.10
CA ALA A 73 8.86 1.25 -6.35
C ALA A 73 8.78 1.69 -7.81
N VAL A 74 8.54 2.98 -8.06
CA VAL A 74 8.40 3.55 -9.41
C VAL A 74 9.12 4.88 -9.49
N ASP A 75 9.87 5.13 -10.57
CA ASP A 75 10.38 6.47 -10.88
C ASP A 75 9.27 7.28 -11.56
N LEU A 76 8.91 8.42 -10.95
CA LEU A 76 7.85 9.30 -11.42
C LEU A 76 8.37 10.57 -12.09
N LYS A 77 9.69 10.68 -12.34
CA LYS A 77 10.29 11.74 -13.16
C LYS A 77 10.33 11.35 -14.62
#